data_AF-A0A355AHG3-F1
#
_entry.id   AF-A0A355AHG3-F1
#
_cell.length_a   1.000
_cell.length_b   1.000
_cell.length_c   1.000
_cell.angle_alpha   90.00
_cell.angle_beta   90.00
_cell.angle_gamma   90.00
#
_symmetry.space_group_name_H-M   'P 1'
#
loop_
_entity.id
_entity.type
_entity.pdbx_description
1 polymer ?
#
loop_
_entity_poly.entity_id
_entity_poly.type
_entity_poly.pdbx_seq_one_letter_code
_entity_poly.pdbx_strand_id
1 'polypeptide(L)'
;MSGPSKILGETQRVWICVLKMSDLTGPRRRADRPRVLVKALTKRPGLELDRWVKTSRRSKRMRVVNVVYEAMPKPSEPGGRDCPFIKPTQKPEVDAAMKLLRQQLRCDGYTVNGDMTVWHLYIIELTPLPSDSGACTGYLYVGQTSQPLEDRIRQHREGHHNPKGQRLHSLACHRRFLRPR
;
A
#
# COMPACT_ATOMS: atom_id res chain seq x y z
N MET A 1 3.88 -14.69 -42.70
CA MET A 1 3.61 -13.85 -41.52
C MET A 1 3.91 -14.67 -40.26
N SER A 2 5.15 -14.66 -39.78
CA SER A 2 5.50 -15.33 -38.51
C SER A 2 5.18 -14.39 -37.35
N GLY A 3 4.30 -14.83 -36.45
CA GLY A 3 4.10 -14.17 -35.17
C GLY A 3 5.37 -14.29 -34.32
N PRO A 4 5.66 -13.33 -33.43
CA PRO A 4 6.81 -13.44 -32.56
C PRO A 4 6.57 -14.58 -31.57
N SER A 5 7.30 -15.68 -31.77
CA SER A 5 7.45 -16.78 -30.81
C SER A 5 7.93 -16.20 -29.49
N LYS A 6 7.09 -16.24 -28.46
CA LYS A 6 7.53 -15.99 -27.07
C LYS A 6 8.45 -17.13 -26.68
N ILE A 7 9.75 -16.90 -26.78
CA ILE A 7 10.77 -17.81 -26.24
C ILE A 7 10.53 -17.90 -24.73
N LEU A 8 10.17 -19.09 -24.27
CA LEU A 8 10.09 -19.44 -22.87
C LEU A 8 11.53 -19.39 -22.33
N GLY A 9 11.85 -18.39 -21.49
CA GLY A 9 13.12 -18.35 -20.76
C GLY A 9 14.08 -17.21 -21.11
N GLU A 10 13.67 -16.17 -21.84
CA GLU A 10 14.55 -15.02 -22.05
C GLU A 10 14.78 -14.25 -20.74
N THR A 11 16.04 -14.24 -20.29
CA THR A 11 16.47 -13.53 -19.09
C THR A 11 16.41 -12.02 -19.35
N GLN A 12 15.60 -11.30 -18.56
CA GLN A 12 15.39 -9.86 -18.76
C GLN A 12 15.71 -9.06 -17.51
N ARG A 13 16.45 -7.97 -17.69
CA ARG A 13 16.67 -6.96 -16.65
C ARG A 13 15.41 -6.14 -16.44
N VAL A 14 15.02 -5.95 -15.19
CA VAL A 14 13.89 -5.12 -14.81
C VAL A 14 14.22 -4.19 -13.66
N TRP A 15 13.65 -2.99 -13.73
CA TRP A 15 13.77 -1.93 -12.73
C TRP A 15 12.42 -1.67 -12.09
N ILE A 16 12.42 -1.30 -10.81
CA ILE A 16 11.21 -0.88 -10.12
C ILE A 16 11.01 0.61 -10.40
N CYS A 17 10.00 0.92 -11.19
CA CYS A 17 9.68 2.28 -11.59
C CYS A 17 8.43 2.79 -10.86
N VAL A 18 8.48 4.05 -10.45
CA VAL A 18 7.33 4.82 -9.95
C VAL A 18 6.89 5.80 -11.03
N LEU A 19 5.63 5.68 -11.44
CA LEU A 19 5.07 6.38 -12.59
C LEU A 19 3.90 7.26 -12.13
N LYS A 20 3.94 8.56 -12.42
CA LYS A 20 2.85 9.50 -12.16
C LYS A 20 1.69 9.19 -13.10
N MET A 21 0.49 9.11 -12.55
CA MET A 21 -0.74 8.84 -13.28
C MET A 21 -1.54 10.13 -13.47
N SER A 22 -2.40 10.18 -14.48
CA SER A 22 -3.31 11.32 -14.71
C SER A 22 -4.31 11.51 -13.56
N ASP A 23 -4.64 12.76 -13.25
CA ASP A 23 -5.50 13.12 -12.11
C ASP A 23 -7.01 12.83 -12.32
N LEU A 24 -7.41 12.42 -13.53
CA LEU A 24 -8.78 12.03 -13.90
C LEU A 24 -9.29 10.74 -13.21
N THR A 25 -8.62 10.27 -12.16
CA THR A 25 -8.86 8.95 -11.54
C THR A 25 -9.52 9.02 -10.15
N GLY A 26 -10.12 10.16 -9.79
CA GLY A 26 -10.93 10.33 -8.57
C GLY A 26 -10.19 10.95 -7.36
N PRO A 27 -10.61 10.70 -6.11
CA PRO A 27 -10.03 11.32 -4.90
C PRO A 27 -8.67 10.73 -4.48
N ARG A 28 -7.75 11.56 -3.98
CA ARG A 28 -6.41 11.11 -3.56
C ARG A 28 -6.33 10.92 -2.04
N ARG A 29 -5.40 10.06 -1.60
CA ARG A 29 -5.03 9.91 -0.18
C ARG A 29 -4.60 11.23 0.45
N ARG A 30 -3.74 11.97 -0.24
CA ARG A 30 -3.34 13.34 0.10
C ARG A 30 -3.44 14.22 -1.15
N ALA A 31 -3.92 15.45 -0.99
CA ALA A 31 -4.09 16.37 -2.11
C ALA A 31 -2.75 16.81 -2.72
N ASP A 32 -1.73 17.01 -1.87
CA ASP A 32 -0.38 17.45 -2.25
C ASP A 32 0.48 16.34 -2.87
N ARG A 33 0.06 15.07 -2.75
CA ARG A 33 0.78 13.92 -3.33
C ARG A 33 0.12 13.43 -4.62
N PRO A 34 0.90 13.10 -5.67
CA PRO A 34 0.33 12.58 -6.91
C PRO A 34 -0.15 11.13 -6.75
N ARG A 35 -0.95 10.69 -7.73
CA ARG A 35 -1.23 9.27 -7.95
C ARG A 35 -0.05 8.62 -8.64
N VAL A 36 0.37 7.46 -8.14
CA VAL A 36 1.52 6.76 -8.68
C VAL A 36 1.22 5.29 -8.94
N LEU A 37 1.91 4.72 -9.92
CA LEU A 37 1.90 3.32 -10.26
C LEU A 37 3.30 2.74 -10.06
N VAL A 38 3.41 1.71 -9.23
CA VAL A 38 4.67 0.96 -9.00
C VAL A 38 4.69 -0.29 -9.88
N LYS A 39 5.62 -0.35 -10.84
CA LYS A 39 5.78 -1.45 -11.79
C LYS A 39 7.23 -1.82 -12.01
N ALA A 40 7.50 -3.12 -12.14
CA ALA A 40 8.72 -3.62 -12.72
C ALA A 40 8.69 -3.47 -14.26
N LEU A 41 9.62 -2.71 -14.83
CA LEU A 41 9.72 -2.44 -16.27
C LEU A 41 11.08 -2.84 -16.82
N THR A 42 11.14 -3.20 -18.11
CA THR A 42 12.39 -3.49 -18.85
C THR A 42 13.06 -2.23 -19.40
N LYS A 43 12.75 -1.06 -18.84
CA LYS A 43 13.27 0.25 -19.29
C LYS A 43 14.08 0.84 -18.18
N ARG A 44 15.36 1.13 -18.44
CA ARG A 44 16.26 1.66 -17.43
C ARG A 44 15.80 3.08 -17.01
N PRO A 45 15.75 3.39 -15.70
CA PRO A 45 15.51 4.75 -15.22
C PRO A 45 16.44 5.77 -15.89
N GLY A 46 15.88 6.89 -16.35
CA GLY A 46 16.53 7.89 -17.20
C GLY A 46 15.92 7.93 -18.60
N LEU A 47 16.75 8.26 -19.59
CA LEU A 47 16.31 8.55 -20.96
C LEU A 47 15.41 7.48 -21.60
N GLU A 48 15.71 6.20 -21.37
CA GLU A 48 14.90 5.09 -21.91
C GLU A 48 13.48 5.08 -21.35
N LEU A 49 13.36 5.27 -20.03
CA LEU A 49 12.08 5.30 -19.34
C LEU A 49 11.28 6.55 -19.72
N ASP A 50 11.94 7.71 -19.81
CA ASP A 50 11.31 8.97 -20.24
C ASP A 50 10.76 8.86 -21.66
N ARG A 51 11.55 8.29 -22.58
CA ARG A 51 11.12 8.04 -23.96
C ARG A 51 9.94 7.07 -23.98
N TRP A 52 9.98 6.02 -23.15
CA TRP A 52 8.89 5.06 -23.06
C TRP A 52 7.60 5.71 -22.53
N VAL A 53 7.69 6.58 -21.52
CA VAL A 53 6.53 7.32 -21.00
C VAL A 53 5.86 8.15 -22.10
N LYS A 54 6.65 8.89 -22.90
CA LYS A 54 6.15 9.78 -23.95
C LYS A 54 5.57 9.03 -25.16
N THR A 55 6.25 7.96 -25.59
CA THR A 55 5.98 7.35 -26.90
C THR A 55 5.15 6.06 -26.82
N SER A 56 5.20 5.33 -25.70
CA SER A 56 4.61 4.01 -25.64
C SER A 56 3.07 4.05 -25.61
N ARG A 57 2.44 3.29 -26.51
CA ARG A 57 0.99 3.00 -26.44
C ARG A 57 0.61 2.39 -25.09
N ARG A 58 1.49 1.58 -24.49
CA ARG A 58 1.25 0.96 -23.18
C ARG A 58 1.22 2.01 -22.07
N SER A 59 2.13 2.98 -22.08
CA SER A 59 2.16 4.11 -21.15
C SER A 59 0.87 4.93 -21.25
N LYS A 60 0.49 5.32 -22.48
CA LYS A 60 -0.75 6.07 -22.76
C LYS A 60 -2.00 5.34 -22.27
N ARG A 61 -2.12 4.04 -22.54
CA ARG A 61 -3.24 3.21 -22.05
C ARG A 61 -3.30 3.15 -20.53
N MET A 62 -2.15 3.11 -19.86
CA MET A 62 -2.08 3.18 -18.41
C MET A 62 -2.27 4.61 -17.89
N ARG A 63 -2.42 5.62 -18.75
CA ARG A 63 -2.54 7.04 -18.35
C ARG A 63 -1.35 7.53 -17.52
N VAL A 64 -0.17 7.00 -17.81
CA VAL A 64 1.09 7.48 -17.22
C VAL A 64 1.44 8.82 -17.87
N VAL A 65 1.69 9.84 -17.05
CA VAL A 65 1.99 11.20 -17.50
C VAL A 65 3.45 11.57 -17.29
N ASN A 66 4.09 11.05 -16.25
CA ASN A 66 5.50 11.33 -15.96
C ASN A 66 6.14 10.21 -15.13
N VAL A 67 7.45 10.27 -14.97
CA VAL A 67 8.23 9.46 -14.04
C VAL A 67 8.42 10.22 -12.72
N VAL A 68 8.45 9.50 -11.59
CA VAL A 68 8.68 10.07 -10.24
C VAL A 68 9.98 9.46 -9.70
N TYR A 69 11.11 10.06 -10.06
CA TYR A 69 12.45 9.50 -9.79
C TYR A 69 12.81 9.51 -8.31
N GLU A 70 12.42 10.56 -7.60
CA GLU A 70 12.60 10.75 -6.17
C GLU A 70 11.89 9.70 -5.31
N ALA A 71 10.87 9.04 -5.88
CA ALA A 71 10.09 7.99 -5.23
C ALA A 71 10.56 6.57 -5.61
N MET A 72 11.56 6.43 -6.49
CA MET A 72 12.14 5.13 -6.84
C MET A 72 13.18 4.67 -5.81
N PRO A 73 13.53 3.37 -5.79
CA PRO A 73 14.71 2.91 -5.05
C PRO A 73 15.95 3.69 -5.49
N LYS A 74 16.88 3.92 -4.55
CA LYS A 74 18.13 4.62 -4.88
C LYS A 74 18.89 3.85 -5.97
N PRO A 75 19.76 4.51 -6.76
CA PRO A 75 20.45 3.86 -7.87
C PRO A 75 21.15 2.54 -7.51
N SER A 76 21.76 2.47 -6.33
CA SER A 76 22.49 1.32 -5.80
C SER A 76 21.64 0.31 -5.01
N GLU A 77 20.35 0.56 -4.80
CA GLU A 77 19.46 -0.35 -4.07
C GLU A 77 18.83 -1.36 -5.04
N PRO A 78 18.39 -2.54 -4.55
CA PRO A 78 17.72 -3.55 -5.39
C PRO A 78 16.51 -2.98 -6.15
N GLY A 79 16.52 -3.13 -7.47
CA GLY A 79 15.51 -2.57 -8.37
C GLY A 79 15.74 -1.11 -8.77
N GLY A 80 16.77 -0.47 -8.22
CA GLY A 80 17.29 0.83 -8.60
C GLY A 80 18.05 0.82 -9.93
N ARG A 81 18.40 2.02 -10.42
CA ARG A 81 18.96 2.23 -11.77
C ARG A 81 20.16 1.35 -12.10
N ASP A 82 21.06 1.14 -11.14
CA ASP A 82 22.34 0.45 -11.34
C ASP A 82 22.31 -0.98 -10.79
N CYS A 83 21.27 -1.34 -10.04
CA CYS A 83 21.03 -2.69 -9.50
C CYS A 83 19.69 -3.27 -9.97
N PRO A 84 19.49 -3.55 -11.28
CA PRO A 84 18.26 -4.18 -11.77
C PRO A 84 18.11 -5.61 -11.27
N PHE A 85 16.86 -6.06 -11.20
CA PHE A 85 16.56 -7.48 -11.03
C PHE A 85 16.63 -8.24 -12.35
N ILE A 86 16.80 -9.55 -12.26
CA ILE A 86 16.89 -10.49 -13.37
C ILE A 86 15.67 -11.41 -13.33
N LYS A 87 14.77 -11.32 -14.31
CA LYS A 87 13.64 -12.24 -14.47
C LYS A 87 13.97 -13.35 -15.47
N PRO A 88 13.44 -14.58 -15.29
CA PRO A 88 12.45 -14.98 -14.27
C PRO A 88 13.04 -15.31 -12.89
N THR A 89 14.36 -15.48 -12.77
CA THR A 89 15.06 -15.96 -11.56
C THR A 89 14.68 -15.20 -10.30
N GLN A 90 14.67 -13.87 -10.35
CA GLN A 90 14.42 -13.00 -9.20
C GLN A 90 12.98 -12.47 -9.13
N LYS A 91 12.01 -13.24 -9.64
CA LYS A 91 10.59 -12.86 -9.55
C LYS A 91 10.10 -12.63 -8.11
N PRO A 92 10.37 -13.51 -7.12
CA PRO A 92 9.85 -13.29 -5.77
C PRO A 92 10.44 -12.04 -5.12
N GLU A 93 11.71 -11.71 -5.36
CA GLU A 93 12.39 -10.51 -4.88
C GLU A 93 11.79 -9.25 -5.51
N VAL A 94 11.48 -9.29 -6.81
CA VAL A 94 10.77 -8.20 -7.50
C VAL A 94 9.40 -7.95 -6.85
N ASP A 95 8.64 -9.02 -6.59
CA ASP A 95 7.31 -8.91 -6.00
C ASP A 95 7.38 -8.39 -4.54
N ALA A 96 8.37 -8.84 -3.76
CA ALA A 96 8.64 -8.36 -2.41
C ALA A 96 9.07 -6.88 -2.37
N ALA A 97 10.02 -6.49 -3.21
CA ALA A 97 10.49 -5.11 -3.29
C ALA A 97 9.40 -4.15 -3.77
N MET A 98 8.58 -4.55 -4.75
CA MET A 98 7.40 -3.77 -5.14
C MET A 98 6.37 -3.66 -4.01
N LYS A 99 6.16 -4.71 -3.22
CA LYS A 99 5.24 -4.68 -2.06
C LYS A 99 5.73 -3.69 -1.01
N LEU A 100 7.01 -3.73 -0.67
CA LEU A 100 7.63 -2.83 0.30
C LEU A 100 7.55 -1.37 -0.17
N LEU A 101 7.94 -1.09 -1.42
CA LEU A 101 7.88 0.27 -1.96
C LEU A 101 6.45 0.83 -1.99
N ARG A 102 5.46 0.02 -2.37
CA ARG A 102 4.04 0.44 -2.32
C ARG A 102 3.59 0.74 -0.90
N GLN A 103 4.09 0.01 0.10
CA GLN A 103 3.77 0.29 1.50
C GLN A 103 4.39 1.63 1.94
N GLN A 104 5.69 1.83 1.70
CA GLN A 104 6.38 3.06 2.04
C GLN A 104 5.72 4.28 1.40
N LEU A 105 5.46 4.25 0.09
CA LEU A 105 4.79 5.35 -0.60
C LEU A 105 3.37 5.62 -0.06
N ARG A 106 2.64 4.59 0.39
CA ARG A 106 1.34 4.82 1.03
C ARG A 106 1.48 5.51 2.38
N CYS A 107 2.52 5.19 3.16
CA CYS A 107 2.85 5.89 4.40
C CYS A 107 3.23 7.36 4.14
N ASP A 108 3.94 7.63 3.05
CA ASP A 108 4.30 9.00 2.63
C ASP A 108 3.11 9.79 2.05
N GLY A 109 1.95 9.12 1.91
CA GLY A 109 0.69 9.74 1.52
C GLY A 109 0.37 9.65 0.02
N TYR A 110 1.15 8.92 -0.77
CA TYR A 110 0.82 8.70 -2.17
C TYR A 110 -0.42 7.82 -2.33
N THR A 111 -1.16 8.04 -3.42
CA THR A 111 -2.21 7.12 -3.86
C THR A 111 -1.60 6.11 -4.82
N VAL A 112 -1.25 4.94 -4.30
CA VAL A 112 -0.42 3.95 -5.01
C VAL A 112 -1.29 2.90 -5.67
N ASN A 113 -1.15 2.69 -6.98
CA ASN A 113 -1.89 1.69 -7.76
C ASN A 113 -3.43 1.78 -7.61
N GLY A 114 -3.96 2.98 -7.34
CA GLY A 114 -5.38 3.19 -7.09
C GLY A 114 -5.85 2.87 -5.67
N ASP A 115 -4.95 2.45 -4.77
CA ASP A 115 -5.28 2.14 -3.38
C ASP A 115 -5.44 3.42 -2.53
N MET A 116 -6.69 3.72 -2.20
CA MET A 116 -7.08 4.86 -1.35
C MET A 116 -7.23 4.48 0.13
N THR A 117 -6.90 3.25 0.52
CA THR A 117 -7.15 2.73 1.88
C THR A 117 -6.31 3.46 2.92
N VAL A 118 -6.91 4.36 3.69
CA VAL A 118 -6.26 5.03 4.82
C VAL A 118 -6.34 4.15 6.05
N TRP A 119 -5.19 3.92 6.71
CA TRP A 119 -5.16 3.24 8.00
C TRP A 119 -5.14 4.28 9.11
N HIS A 120 -6.11 4.20 10.00
CA HIS A 120 -6.20 5.01 11.21
C HIS A 120 -5.57 4.22 12.36
N LEU A 121 -4.61 4.82 13.05
CA LEU A 121 -4.18 4.38 14.37
C LEU A 121 -5.07 5.09 15.40
N TYR A 122 -5.63 4.34 16.34
CA TYR A 122 -6.48 4.90 17.38
C TYR A 122 -6.15 4.30 18.73
N ILE A 123 -6.40 5.10 19.76
CA ILE A 123 -6.22 4.73 21.16
C ILE A 123 -7.59 4.88 21.83
N ILE A 124 -8.03 3.84 22.53
CA ILE A 124 -9.21 3.88 23.39
C ILE A 124 -8.71 3.84 24.81
N GLU A 125 -8.99 4.90 25.57
CA GLU A 125 -8.83 4.89 27.02
C GLU A 125 -9.92 4.01 27.63
N LEU A 126 -9.50 3.02 28.40
CA LEU A 126 -10.37 2.01 28.98
C LEU A 126 -10.52 2.28 30.47
N THR A 127 -11.77 2.49 30.89
CA THR A 127 -12.10 2.62 32.31
C THR A 127 -11.73 1.33 33.06
N PRO A 128 -11.04 1.43 34.22
CA PRO A 128 -10.81 0.29 35.10
C PRO A 128 -12.13 -0.37 35.52
N LEU A 129 -12.13 -1.70 35.66
CA LEU A 129 -13.29 -2.41 36.19
C LEU A 129 -13.29 -2.35 37.73
N PRO A 130 -14.45 -2.42 38.40
CA PRO A 130 -14.52 -2.40 39.87
C PRO A 130 -13.74 -3.54 40.54
N SER A 131 -13.54 -4.65 39.81
CA SER A 131 -12.74 -5.81 40.21
C SER A 131 -11.24 -5.62 40.09
N ASP A 132 -10.78 -4.52 39.49
CA ASP A 132 -9.36 -4.17 39.36
C ASP A 132 -8.89 -3.57 40.70
N SER A 133 -8.84 -4.41 41.74
CA SER A 133 -8.49 -4.03 43.11
C SER A 133 -6.99 -3.83 43.24
N GLY A 134 -6.57 -2.58 43.42
CA GLY A 134 -5.22 -2.23 43.85
C GLY A 134 -4.35 -1.64 42.74
N ALA A 135 -4.20 -0.31 42.80
CA ALA A 135 -3.12 0.44 42.18
C ALA A 135 -2.79 0.08 40.73
N CYS A 136 -3.62 0.45 39.76
CA CYS A 136 -3.13 0.46 38.38
C CYS A 136 -3.74 1.55 37.51
N THR A 137 -2.81 2.32 36.97
CA THR A 137 -2.88 3.32 35.91
C THR A 137 -3.81 2.92 34.77
N GLY A 138 -4.57 3.88 34.25
CA GLY A 138 -5.57 3.68 33.19
C GLY A 138 -5.09 2.77 32.05
N TYR A 139 -5.97 1.91 31.57
CA TYR A 139 -5.65 0.98 30.49
C TYR A 139 -5.82 1.68 29.14
N LEU A 140 -4.88 1.47 28.23
CA LEU A 140 -4.99 1.92 26.85
C LEU A 140 -5.13 0.72 25.93
N TYR A 141 -6.12 0.76 25.04
CA TYR A 141 -6.16 -0.12 23.89
C TYR A 141 -5.70 0.61 22.65
N VAL A 142 -4.66 0.08 22.02
CA VAL A 142 -4.15 0.57 20.75
C VAL A 142 -4.62 -0.36 19.65
N GLY A 143 -5.22 0.22 18.61
CA GLY A 143 -5.67 -0.53 17.44
C GLY A 143 -5.42 0.24 16.16
N GLN A 144 -5.47 -0.47 15.04
CA GLN A 144 -5.46 0.12 13.71
C GLN A 144 -6.66 -0.38 12.90
N THR A 145 -7.15 0.45 11.98
CA THR A 145 -8.29 0.11 11.11
C THR A 145 -8.19 0.83 9.77
N SER A 146 -8.65 0.20 8.71
CA SER A 146 -8.88 0.86 7.41
C SER A 146 -10.29 1.45 7.25
N GLN A 147 -11.18 1.18 8.21
CA GLN A 147 -12.55 1.68 8.24
C GLN A 147 -12.60 3.07 8.90
N PRO A 148 -13.70 3.82 8.71
CA PRO A 148 -14.01 4.98 9.54
C PRO A 148 -13.90 4.63 11.03
N LEU A 149 -13.41 5.58 11.83
CA LEU A 149 -13.13 5.33 13.24
C LEU A 149 -14.41 5.00 14.02
N GLU A 150 -15.51 5.66 13.68
CA GLU A 150 -16.83 5.49 14.26
C GLU A 150 -17.33 4.05 14.07
N ASP A 151 -17.18 3.52 12.85
CA ASP A 151 -17.52 2.14 12.53
C ASP A 151 -16.68 1.14 13.32
N ARG A 152 -15.39 1.45 13.48
CA ARG A 152 -14.47 0.61 14.24
C ARG A 152 -14.79 0.61 15.73
N ILE A 153 -15.12 1.77 16.31
CA ILE A 153 -15.56 1.91 17.70
C ILE A 153 -16.88 1.16 17.88
N ARG A 154 -17.82 1.29 16.94
CA ARG A 154 -19.09 0.56 16.94
C ARG A 154 -18.88 -0.95 16.95
N GLN A 155 -17.97 -1.48 16.13
CA GLN A 155 -17.61 -2.91 16.17
C GLN A 155 -17.15 -3.37 17.55
N HIS A 156 -16.31 -2.58 18.22
CA HIS A 156 -15.89 -2.88 19.60
C HIS A 156 -17.03 -2.79 20.60
N ARG A 157 -17.93 -1.82 20.45
CA ARG A 157 -19.09 -1.65 21.33
C ARG A 157 -20.11 -2.78 21.18
N GLU A 158 -20.45 -3.15 19.94
CA GLU A 158 -21.55 -4.08 19.62
C GLU A 158 -21.09 -5.54 19.55
N GLY A 159 -19.78 -5.81 19.58
CA GLY A 159 -19.28 -7.18 19.58
C GLY A 159 -19.38 -7.86 18.21
N HIS A 160 -19.12 -7.14 17.13
CA HIS A 160 -19.30 -7.63 15.76
C HIS A 160 -18.45 -8.85 15.37
N HIS A 161 -18.99 -9.64 14.44
CA HIS A 161 -18.36 -10.79 13.79
C HIS A 161 -18.50 -10.66 12.26
N ASN A 162 -17.59 -11.27 11.50
CA ASN A 162 -17.74 -11.37 10.06
C ASN A 162 -18.72 -12.51 9.69
N PRO A 163 -19.16 -12.64 8.42
CA PRO A 163 -20.09 -13.70 8.01
C PRO A 163 -19.60 -15.14 8.26
N LYS A 164 -18.29 -15.33 8.49
CA LYS A 164 -17.67 -16.61 8.85
C LYS A 164 -17.59 -16.84 10.36
N GLY A 165 -18.21 -15.96 11.16
CA GLY A 165 -18.19 -16.02 12.62
C GLY A 165 -16.88 -15.57 13.27
N GLN A 166 -15.93 -15.01 12.52
CA GLN A 166 -14.68 -14.52 13.10
C GLN A 166 -14.90 -13.15 13.75
N ARG A 167 -14.34 -12.98 14.94
CA ARG A 167 -14.48 -11.76 15.73
C ARG A 167 -13.85 -10.55 15.03
N LEU A 168 -14.62 -9.47 14.91
CA LEU A 168 -14.16 -8.18 14.37
C LEU A 168 -13.81 -7.16 15.47
N HIS A 169 -13.89 -7.53 16.74
CA HIS A 169 -13.63 -6.65 17.88
C HIS A 169 -12.56 -7.21 18.84
N SER A 170 -12.07 -6.33 19.71
CA SER A 170 -11.23 -6.66 20.86
C SER A 170 -12.13 -7.00 22.04
N LEU A 171 -11.95 -8.20 22.62
CA LEU A 171 -12.72 -8.62 23.79
C LEU A 171 -12.43 -7.73 25.01
N ALA A 172 -11.18 -7.29 25.18
CA ALA A 172 -10.77 -6.44 26.28
C ALA A 172 -11.44 -5.06 26.27
N CYS A 173 -11.67 -4.52 25.06
CA CYS A 173 -12.42 -3.27 24.88
C CYS A 173 -13.92 -3.51 25.01
N HIS A 174 -14.44 -4.53 24.32
CA HIS A 174 -15.87 -4.81 24.28
C HIS A 174 -16.47 -4.99 25.68
N ARG A 175 -15.76 -5.70 26.57
CA ARG A 175 -16.17 -5.89 27.97
C ARG A 175 -16.31 -4.57 28.77
N ARG A 176 -15.66 -3.49 28.33
CA ARG A 176 -15.62 -2.19 29.00
C ARG A 176 -16.50 -1.13 28.34
N PHE A 177 -17.11 -1.43 27.20
CA PHE A 177 -18.18 -0.58 26.67
C PHE A 177 -19.46 -0.82 27.47
N LEU A 178 -20.12 0.26 27.90
CA LEU A 178 -21.44 0.18 28.53
C LEU A 178 -22.42 -0.48 27.55
N ARG A 179 -23.10 -1.54 28.00
CA ARG A 179 -24.23 -2.10 27.24
C ARG A 179 -25.38 -1.08 27.27
N PRO A 180 -26.04 -0.78 26.14
CA PRO A 180 -27.29 -0.04 26.17
C PRO A 180 -28.26 -0.75 27.12
N ARG A 181 -28.88 0.00 28.04
CA ARG A 181 -29.98 -0.48 28.87
C ARG A 181 -31.25 -0.61 28.03
#